data_AF-A0A920GKW1-F1
#
_entry.id   AF-A0A920GKW1-F1
#
_cell.length_a   1.000
_cell.length_b   1.000
_cell.length_c   1.000
_cell.angle_alpha   90.00
_cell.angle_beta   90.00
_cell.angle_gamma   90.00
#
_symmetry.space_group_name_H-M   'P 1'
#
loop_
_entity.id
_entity.type
_entity.pdbx_description
1 polymer ?
#
loop_
_entity_poly.entity_id
_entity_poly.type
_entity_poly.pdbx_seq_one_letter_code
_entity_poly.pdbx_strand_id
1 'polypeptide(L)' 'MATYGGGTALPTQRECLRMMGCEGKGKALKLCEIAAALVVAGELSLSGAARVDKKTRTNEWVDAHERLGRNR' A
#
# COMPACT_ATOMS: atom_id res chain seq x y z
N MET A 1 6.30 -5.16 -13.72
CA MET A 1 6.61 -5.85 -12.43
C MET A 1 7.41 -7.12 -12.71
N ALA A 2 8.27 -7.54 -11.79
CA ALA A 2 9.03 -8.80 -11.90
C ALA A 2 8.94 -9.58 -10.58
N THR A 3 8.94 -10.91 -10.70
CA THR A 3 8.85 -11.84 -9.55
C THR A 3 10.00 -12.85 -9.50
N TYR A 4 10.93 -12.78 -10.45
CA TYR A 4 12.17 -13.53 -10.46
C TYR A 4 13.28 -12.72 -11.15
N GLY A 5 14.54 -12.96 -10.77
CA GLY A 5 15.71 -12.29 -11.35
C GLY A 5 15.97 -10.88 -10.78
N GLY A 6 17.19 -10.38 -11.00
CA GLY A 6 17.62 -9.07 -10.52
C GLY A 6 17.39 -8.87 -9.02
N GLY A 7 16.85 -7.72 -8.64
CA GLY A 7 16.58 -7.35 -7.25
C GLY A 7 15.58 -8.25 -6.51
N THR A 8 14.81 -9.08 -7.21
CA THR A 8 13.85 -10.01 -6.57
C THR A 8 14.55 -11.18 -5.84
N ALA A 9 15.84 -11.40 -6.09
CA ALA A 9 16.65 -12.42 -5.40
C ALA A 9 17.25 -11.93 -4.07
N LEU A 10 17.20 -10.62 -3.80
CA LEU A 10 17.70 -10.04 -2.55
C LEU A 10 16.83 -10.50 -1.36
N PRO A 11 17.41 -10.68 -0.15
CA PRO A 11 16.72 -11.34 0.97
C PRO A 11 15.36 -10.73 1.31
N THR A 12 15.29 -9.42 1.56
CA THR A 12 14.06 -8.74 1.99
C THR A 12 13.02 -8.70 0.87
N GLN A 13 13.43 -8.40 -0.36
CA GLN A 13 12.55 -8.34 -1.52
C GLN A 13 11.91 -9.70 -1.79
N ARG A 14 12.70 -10.77 -1.68
CA ARG A 14 12.24 -12.16 -1.83
C ARG A 14 11.25 -12.54 -0.73
N GLU A 15 11.52 -12.17 0.52
CA GLU A 15 10.60 -12.38 1.64
C GLU A 15 9.26 -11.65 1.42
N CYS A 16 9.30 -10.38 1.00
CA CYS A 16 8.09 -9.61 0.66
C CYS A 16 7.27 -10.29 -0.44
N LEU A 17 7.93 -10.74 -1.52
CA LEU A 17 7.27 -11.48 -2.58
C LEU A 17 6.68 -12.79 -2.08
N ARG A 18 7.37 -13.50 -1.18
CA ARG A 18 6.88 -14.75 -0.57
C ARG A 18 5.64 -14.50 0.29
N MET A 19 5.64 -13.45 1.13
CA MET A 19 4.49 -13.07 1.96
C MET A 19 3.23 -12.81 1.13
N MET A 20 3.38 -12.20 -0.06
CA MET A 20 2.27 -11.96 -0.98
C MET A 20 1.95 -13.17 -1.88
N GLY A 21 2.71 -14.27 -1.78
CA GLY A 21 2.59 -15.44 -2.65
C GLY A 21 2.89 -15.12 -4.12
N CYS A 22 3.84 -14.23 -4.35
CA CYS A 22 4.29 -13.73 -5.65
C CYS A 22 5.76 -14.08 -5.95
N GLU A 23 6.44 -14.88 -5.13
CA GLU A 23 7.82 -15.31 -5.38
C GLU A 23 7.89 -16.29 -6.57
N GLY A 24 8.85 -16.07 -7.48
CA GLY A 24 9.20 -17.01 -8.55
C GLY A 24 8.60 -16.70 -9.92
N LYS A 25 8.86 -17.60 -10.89
CA LYS A 25 8.39 -17.45 -12.28
C LYS A 25 6.87 -17.59 -12.37
N GLY A 26 6.26 -16.89 -13.34
CA GLY A 26 4.82 -16.97 -13.61
C GLY A 26 3.91 -16.23 -12.63
N LYS A 27 4.47 -15.44 -11.70
CA LYS A 27 3.70 -14.69 -10.69
C LYS A 27 3.61 -13.19 -10.95
N ALA A 28 4.23 -12.68 -12.02
CA ALA A 28 4.30 -11.25 -12.31
C ALA A 28 2.91 -10.59 -12.46
N LEU A 29 1.95 -11.27 -13.11
CA LEU A 29 0.59 -10.76 -13.27
C LEU A 29 -0.15 -10.63 -11.94
N LYS A 30 -0.06 -11.65 -11.07
CA LYS A 30 -0.61 -11.59 -9.70
C LYS A 30 -0.07 -10.40 -8.93
N LEU A 31 1.23 -10.14 -9.05
CA LEU A 31 1.85 -8.97 -8.40
C LEU A 31 1.34 -7.64 -9.00
N CYS A 32 1.11 -7.57 -10.31
CA CYS A 32 0.48 -6.40 -10.95
C CYS A 32 -0.95 -6.18 -10.45
N GLU A 33 -1.75 -7.23 -10.32
CA GLU A 33 -3.14 -7.15 -9.82
C GLU A 33 -3.18 -6.64 -8.37
N ILE A 34 -2.30 -7.16 -7.51
CA ILE A 34 -2.16 -6.68 -6.13
C ILE A 34 -1.76 -5.20 -6.11
N ALA A 35 -0.80 -4.79 -6.95
CA ALA A 35 -0.37 -3.39 -7.04
C ALA A 35 -1.51 -2.47 -7.51
N ALA A 36 -2.30 -2.89 -8.50
CA ALA A 36 -3.46 -2.13 -8.97
C ALA A 36 -4.53 -2.00 -7.88
N ALA A 37 -4.83 -3.09 -7.17
CA ALA A 37 -5.77 -3.09 -6.06
C ALA A 37 -5.28 -2.19 -4.90
N LEU A 38 -3.98 -2.22 -4.59
CA LEU A 38 -3.36 -1.36 -3.59
C LEU A 38 -3.55 0.13 -3.93
N VAL A 39 -3.35 0.52 -5.19
CA VAL A 39 -3.55 1.91 -5.63
C VAL A 39 -5.01 2.32 -5.43
N VAL A 40 -5.97 1.52 -5.90
CA VAL A 40 -7.41 1.83 -5.76
C VAL A 40 -7.82 1.92 -4.29
N ALA A 41 -7.36 1.00 -3.44
CA ALA A 41 -7.63 1.04 -2.01
C ALA A 41 -7.04 2.29 -1.34
N GLY A 42 -5.82 2.68 -1.73
CA GLY A 42 -5.17 3.91 -1.27
C GLY A 42 -5.99 5.14 -1.63
N GLU A 43 -6.40 5.30 -2.89
CA GLU A 43 -7.19 6.44 -3.37
C GLU A 43 -8.55 6.53 -2.68
N LEU A 44 -9.22 5.40 -2.44
CA LEU A 44 -10.48 5.36 -1.72
C LEU A 44 -10.31 5.84 -0.26
N SER A 45 -9.29 5.33 0.42
CA SER A 45 -8.98 5.73 1.80
C SER A 45 -8.63 7.22 1.88
N LEU A 46 -7.81 7.71 0.95
CA LEU A 46 -7.36 9.09 0.90
C LEU A 46 -8.53 10.05 0.68
N SER A 47 -9.37 9.73 -0.29
CA SER A 47 -10.55 10.53 -0.67
C SER A 47 -11.57 10.61 0.45
N GLY A 48 -11.71 9.54 1.25
CA GLY A 48 -12.55 9.54 2.45
C GLY A 48 -11.97 10.43 3.54
N ALA A 49 -10.71 10.18 3.92
CA ALA A 49 -10.05 10.86 5.03
C ALA A 49 -9.83 12.37 4.81
N ALA A 50 -9.65 12.80 3.56
CA ALA A 50 -9.42 14.21 3.22
C ALA A 50 -10.66 15.12 3.43
N ARG A 51 -11.84 14.54 3.63
CA ARG A 51 -13.08 15.32 3.82
C ARG A 51 -13.20 15.79 5.27
N VAL A 52 -13.76 17.00 5.44
CA VAL A 52 -14.21 17.48 6.74
C VAL A 52 -15.69 17.14 6.93
N ASP A 53 -16.02 16.40 7.98
CA ASP A 53 -17.42 16.13 8.34
C ASP A 53 -18.10 17.44 8.77
N LYS A 54 -19.24 17.78 8.16
CA LYS A 54 -19.92 19.06 8.41
C LYS A 54 -20.64 19.12 9.77
N LYS A 55 -21.00 17.98 10.35
CA LYS A 55 -21.71 17.88 11.63
C LYS A 55 -20.72 17.84 12.79
N THR A 56 -19.70 17.01 12.69
CA THR A 56 -18.71 16.79 13.78
C THR A 56 -17.48 17.69 13.64
N ARG A 57 -17.26 18.30 12.47
CA ARG A 57 -16.04 19.05 12.10
C ARG A 57 -14.77 18.20 12.15
N THR A 58 -14.90 16.88 12.16
CA THR A 58 -13.77 15.94 12.13
C THR A 58 -13.07 15.99 10.78
N ASN A 59 -11.74 15.94 10.78
CA ASN A 59 -10.91 15.77 9.60
C ASN A 59 -9.96 14.60 9.87
N GLU A 60 -10.34 13.41 9.41
CA GLU A 60 -9.60 12.17 9.72
C GLU A 60 -8.17 12.18 9.18
N TRP A 61 -7.93 12.88 8.06
CA TRP A 61 -6.57 13.09 7.57
C TRP A 61 -5.72 13.80 8.62
N VAL A 62 -6.17 14.96 9.10
CA VAL A 62 -5.40 15.78 10.05
C VAL A 62 -5.24 15.04 11.37
N ASP A 63 -6.34 14.51 11.91
CA ASP A 63 -6.34 13.81 13.20
C ASP A 63 -5.41 12.58 13.19
N ALA A 64 -5.36 11.83 12.08
CA ALA A 64 -4.44 10.71 11.93
C ALA A 64 -2.98 11.16 11.85
N HIS A 65 -2.67 12.24 11.14
CA HIS A 65 -1.30 12.75 11.03
C HIS A 65 -0.79 13.37 12.35
N GLU A 66 -1.64 14.06 13.10
CA GLU A 66 -1.27 14.55 14.43
C GLU A 66 -0.98 13.40 15.40
N ARG A 67 -1.81 12.35 15.37
CA ARG A 67 -1.67 11.21 16.29
C ARG A 67 -0.57 10.23 15.90
N LEU A 68 -0.39 9.97 14.60
CA LEU A 68 0.44 8.88 14.08
C LEU A 68 1.59 9.35 13.19
N GLY A 69 1.58 10.62 12.73
CA GLY A 69 2.48 11.14 11.69
C GLY A 69 3.95 11.25 12.08
N ARG A 70 4.36 10.81 13.27
CA ARG A 70 5.74 10.86 13.77
C ARG A 70 6.36 12.27 13.62
N ASN A 71 5.56 13.31 13.78
CA ASN A 71 5.98 14.70 13.78
C ASN A 71 6.73 15.00 15.09
N ARG A 72 7.96 14.51 15.22
CA ARG A 72 8.95 14.89 16.23
C ARG A 72 10.34 14.85 15.63
#